data_AF-F8BZU4-F1
#
_entry.id   AF-F8BZU4-F1
#
_cell.length_a   1.000
_cell.length_b   1.000
_cell.length_c   1.000
_cell.angle_alpha   90.00
_cell.angle_beta   90.00
_cell.angle_gamma   90.00
#
_symmetry.space_group_name_H-M   'P 1'
#
loop_
_entity.id
_entity.type
_entity.pdbx_description
1 polymer ?
#
loop_
_entity_poly.entity_id
_entity_poly.type
_entity_poly.pdbx_seq_one_letter_code
_entity_poly.pdbx_strand_id
1 'polypeptide(L)'
;MNIDAEQRAMLARMERAHAESARHLAVIERQIEARAERMTTSSRVKARQHDRASATWSRADERDFQANVIALRFQRRGEIDALSRKLARQAGAIAAHRVRYRVNEPAGESVS
;
A
#
# COMPACT_ATOMS: atom_id res chain seq x y z
N MET A 1 -22.88 26.67 -19.34
CA MET A 1 -23.01 25.41 -18.59
C MET A 1 -21.60 24.81 -18.49
N ASN A 2 -20.86 25.07 -17.41
CA ASN A 2 -19.46 24.63 -17.22
C ASN A 2 -19.20 24.01 -15.83
N ILE A 3 -20.15 24.17 -14.90
CA ILE A 3 -20.01 23.75 -13.50
C ILE A 3 -19.92 22.22 -13.40
N ASP A 4 -20.71 21.48 -14.17
CA ASP A 4 -20.68 20.00 -14.15
C ASP A 4 -19.32 19.44 -14.58
N ALA A 5 -18.75 19.96 -15.67
CA ALA A 5 -17.43 19.57 -16.14
C ALA A 5 -16.32 19.91 -15.13
N GLU A 6 -16.39 21.09 -14.51
CA GLU A 6 -15.47 21.49 -13.44
C GLU A 6 -15.57 20.59 -12.21
N GLN A 7 -16.77 20.18 -11.81
CA GLN A 7 -16.96 19.26 -10.67
C GLN A 7 -16.46 17.85 -10.97
N ARG A 8 -16.67 17.34 -12.18
CA ARG A 8 -16.10 16.06 -12.63
C ARG A 8 -14.57 16.11 -12.68
N ALA A 9 -14.00 17.20 -13.21
CA ALA A 9 -12.55 17.40 -13.25
C ALA A 9 -11.94 17.50 -11.84
N MET A 10 -12.64 18.14 -10.89
CA MET A 10 -12.22 18.15 -9.48
C MET A 10 -12.26 16.74 -8.89
N LEU A 11 -13.36 16.00 -9.08
CA LEU A 11 -13.50 14.63 -8.58
C LEU A 11 -12.37 13.72 -9.10
N ALA A 12 -12.07 13.76 -10.39
CA ALA A 12 -10.99 12.99 -10.99
C ALA A 12 -9.61 13.30 -10.37
N ARG A 13 -9.34 14.58 -10.04
CA ARG A 13 -8.10 14.96 -9.34
C ARG A 13 -8.04 14.41 -7.92
N MET A 14 -9.16 14.43 -7.19
CA MET A 14 -9.24 13.87 -5.84
C MET A 14 -9.00 12.35 -5.85
N GLU A 15 -9.64 11.64 -6.78
CA GLU A 15 -9.48 10.19 -6.97
C GLU A 15 -8.05 9.83 -7.35
N ARG A 16 -7.42 10.61 -8.24
CA ARG A 16 -6.01 10.42 -8.59
C ARG A 16 -5.10 10.61 -7.38
N ALA A 17 -5.29 11.68 -6.60
CA ALA A 17 -4.50 11.93 -5.39
C ALA A 17 -4.69 10.84 -4.31
N HIS A 18 -5.89 10.25 -4.23
CA HIS A 18 -6.15 9.08 -3.39
C HIS A 18 -5.40 7.84 -3.90
N ALA A 19 -5.49 7.54 -5.20
CA ALA A 19 -4.79 6.41 -5.82
C ALA A 19 -3.27 6.52 -5.69
N GLU A 20 -2.70 7.71 -5.85
CA GLU A 20 -1.27 7.97 -5.63
C GLU A 20 -0.85 7.70 -4.17
N SER A 21 -1.65 8.13 -3.20
CA SER A 21 -1.37 7.87 -1.78
C SER A 21 -1.49 6.37 -1.45
N ALA A 22 -2.43 5.66 -2.07
CA ALA A 22 -2.59 4.21 -1.90
C ALA A 22 -1.43 3.43 -2.51
N ARG A 23 -0.98 3.83 -3.72
CA ARG A 23 0.22 3.26 -4.34
C ARG A 23 1.46 3.50 -3.49
N HIS A 24 1.61 4.69 -2.91
CA HIS A 24 2.73 4.97 -2.02
C HIS A 24 2.74 4.01 -0.82
N LEU A 25 1.60 3.82 -0.14
CA LEU A 25 1.49 2.85 0.95
C LEU A 25 1.84 1.42 0.50
N ALA A 26 1.37 0.99 -0.67
CA ALA A 26 1.70 -0.32 -1.22
C ALA A 26 3.20 -0.50 -1.51
N VAL A 27 3.87 0.55 -2.00
CA VAL A 27 5.33 0.55 -2.21
C VAL A 27 6.06 0.39 -0.87
N ILE A 28 5.60 1.04 0.19
CA ILE A 28 6.18 0.92 1.53
C ILE A 28 6.10 -0.52 2.05
N GLU A 29 4.92 -1.13 1.96
CA GLU A 29 4.72 -2.50 2.44
C GLU A 29 5.57 -3.49 1.62
N ARG A 30 5.64 -3.33 0.28
CA ARG A 30 6.53 -4.14 -0.56
C ARG A 30 8.02 -3.96 -0.23
N GLN A 31 8.45 -2.75 0.10
CA GLN A 31 9.83 -2.48 0.53
C GLN A 31 10.16 -3.15 1.87
N ILE A 32 9.19 -3.20 2.79
CA ILE A 32 9.33 -3.90 4.07
C ILE A 32 9.55 -5.40 3.81
N GLU A 33 8.68 -6.03 3.03
CA GLU A 33 8.78 -7.46 2.67
C GLU A 33 10.12 -7.78 1.99
N ALA A 34 10.47 -7.03 0.93
CA ALA A 34 11.71 -7.25 0.19
C ALA A 34 12.97 -7.01 1.04
N ARG A 35 12.90 -6.17 2.07
CA ARG A 35 14.01 -5.98 3.01
C ARG A 35 14.08 -7.10 4.05
N ALA A 36 12.94 -7.54 4.58
CA ALA A 36 12.87 -8.68 5.48
C ALA A 36 13.40 -9.96 4.82
N GLU A 37 13.01 -10.22 3.57
CA GLU A 37 13.47 -11.37 2.78
C GLU A 37 15.00 -11.36 2.60
N ARG A 38 15.58 -10.20 2.28
CA ARG A 38 17.04 -10.04 2.18
C ARG A 38 17.74 -10.30 3.51
N MET A 39 17.20 -9.81 4.63
CA MET A 39 17.75 -10.04 5.96
C MET A 39 17.74 -11.53 6.35
N THR A 40 16.63 -12.22 6.08
CA THR A 40 16.50 -13.66 6.33
C THR A 40 17.44 -14.45 5.41
N THR A 41 17.52 -14.10 4.13
CA THR A 41 18.42 -14.78 3.18
C THR A 41 19.89 -14.62 3.58
N SER A 42 20.33 -13.42 3.97
CA SER A 42 21.69 -13.20 4.45
C SER A 42 21.99 -13.98 5.73
N SER A 43 21.04 -14.06 6.65
CA SER A 43 21.17 -14.85 7.89
C SER A 43 21.28 -16.35 7.58
N ARG A 44 20.46 -16.84 6.65
CA ARG A 44 20.50 -18.22 6.15
C ARG A 44 21.83 -18.57 5.48
N VAL A 45 22.39 -17.67 4.65
CA VAL A 45 23.70 -17.88 4.00
C VAL A 45 24.79 -18.06 5.06
N LYS A 46 24.79 -17.22 6.11
CA LYS A 46 25.73 -17.36 7.23
C LYS A 46 25.52 -18.68 7.97
N ALA A 47 24.27 -19.05 8.27
CA ALA A 47 23.97 -20.31 8.92
C ALA A 47 24.46 -21.53 8.10
N ARG A 48 24.29 -21.53 6.77
CA ARG A 48 24.76 -22.62 5.90
C ARG A 48 26.28 -22.71 5.75
N GLN A 49 27.00 -21.59 5.87
CA GLN A 49 28.46 -21.63 5.96
C GLN A 49 28.91 -22.38 7.22
N HIS A 50 28.09 -22.37 8.27
CA HIS A 50 28.33 -23.11 9.50
C HIS A 50 27.68 -24.50 9.54
N ASP A 51 26.59 -24.74 8.79
CA ASP A 51 25.80 -25.97 8.83
C ASP A 51 25.39 -26.46 7.41
N ARG A 52 25.80 -27.67 7.01
CA ARG A 52 25.56 -28.19 5.65
C ARG A 52 24.14 -28.78 5.52
N ALA A 53 23.09 -27.96 5.47
CA ALA A 53 21.74 -28.49 5.26
C ALA A 53 20.74 -27.63 4.47
N SER A 54 19.99 -28.34 3.62
CA SER A 54 18.70 -28.08 2.93
C SER A 54 18.54 -26.81 2.07
N ALA A 55 18.01 -26.97 0.85
CA ALA A 55 17.75 -25.90 -0.13
C ALA A 55 16.45 -25.10 0.09
N THR A 56 15.51 -25.63 0.88
CA THR A 56 14.15 -25.04 1.07
C THR A 56 14.07 -24.14 2.30
N TRP A 57 13.12 -23.19 2.34
CA TRP A 57 12.86 -22.33 3.51
C TRP A 57 12.45 -23.18 4.73
N SER A 58 13.16 -23.02 5.84
CA SER A 58 12.86 -23.72 7.08
C SER A 58 11.81 -22.96 7.92
N ARG A 59 11.23 -23.63 8.91
CA ARG A 59 10.37 -22.97 9.91
C ARG A 59 11.13 -21.93 10.75
N ALA A 60 12.46 -22.02 10.86
CA ALA A 60 13.27 -20.99 11.49
C ALA A 60 13.37 -19.75 10.60
N ASP A 61 13.65 -19.94 9.30
CA ASP A 61 13.72 -18.83 8.34
C ASP A 61 12.40 -18.05 8.25
N GLU A 62 11.25 -18.76 8.25
CA GLU A 62 9.93 -18.12 8.25
C GLU A 62 9.74 -17.25 9.51
N ARG A 63 10.12 -17.75 10.69
CA ARG A 63 10.02 -16.98 11.93
C ARG A 63 10.90 -15.74 11.89
N ASP A 64 12.13 -15.86 11.39
CA ASP A 64 13.05 -14.74 11.26
C ASP A 64 12.53 -13.71 10.25
N PHE A 65 11.96 -14.16 9.13
CA PHE A 65 11.31 -13.29 8.15
C PHE A 65 10.15 -12.51 8.78
N GLN A 66 9.22 -13.18 9.46
CA GLN A 66 8.09 -12.52 10.12
C GLN A 66 8.55 -11.54 11.21
N ALA A 67 9.57 -11.90 11.99
CA ALA A 67 10.17 -11.00 12.98
C ALA A 67 10.78 -9.75 12.33
N ASN A 68 11.48 -9.91 11.20
CA ASN A 68 12.02 -8.80 10.42
C ASN A 68 10.92 -7.90 9.85
N VAL A 69 9.83 -8.48 9.31
CA VAL A 69 8.66 -7.72 8.83
C VAL A 69 8.07 -6.87 9.96
N ILE A 70 7.83 -7.48 11.12
CA ILE A 70 7.29 -6.77 12.30
C ILE A 70 8.20 -5.63 12.72
N ALA A 71 9.51 -5.87 12.82
CA ALA A 71 10.48 -4.86 13.23
C ALA A 71 10.55 -3.68 12.24
N LEU A 72 10.62 -3.98 10.93
CA LEU A 72 10.67 -2.96 9.88
C LEU A 72 9.37 -2.16 9.78
N ARG A 73 8.22 -2.83 9.93
CA ARG A 73 6.92 -2.15 9.95
C ARG A 73 6.78 -1.26 11.17
N PHE A 74 7.28 -1.69 12.33
CA PHE A 74 7.34 -0.86 13.54
C PHE A 74 8.20 0.39 13.34
N GLN A 75 9.38 0.25 12.72
CA GLN A 75 10.25 1.39 12.39
C GLN A 75 9.57 2.41 11.46
N ARG A 76 8.72 1.95 10.54
CA ARG A 76 7.99 2.81 9.57
C ARG A 76 6.57 3.15 10.01
N ARG A 77 6.17 2.80 11.23
CA ARG A 77 4.78 2.92 11.70
C ARG A 77 4.23 4.33 11.56
N GLY A 78 5.01 5.36 11.90
CA GLY A 78 4.57 6.75 11.79
C GLY A 78 4.19 7.17 10.37
N GLU A 79 4.97 6.72 9.38
CA GLU A 79 4.73 6.98 7.96
C GLU A 79 3.50 6.22 7.44
N ILE A 80 3.39 4.93 7.77
CA ILE A 80 2.25 4.08 7.44
C ILE A 80 0.96 4.65 8.02
N ASP A 81 0.97 5.02 9.30
CA ASP A 81 -0.18 5.57 10.01
C ASP A 81 -0.59 6.93 9.42
N ALA A 82 0.39 7.77 9.05
CA ALA A 82 0.11 9.07 8.42
C ALA A 82 -0.55 8.91 7.05
N LEU A 83 -0.06 8.00 6.21
CA LEU A 83 -0.65 7.70 4.90
C LEU A 83 -2.03 7.07 5.03
N SER A 84 -2.21 6.15 5.98
CA SER A 84 -3.51 5.51 6.24
C SER A 84 -4.56 6.53 6.67
N ARG A 85 -4.21 7.45 7.58
CA ARG A 85 -5.11 8.56 7.96
C ARG A 85 -5.38 9.51 6.80
N LYS A 86 -4.39 9.78 5.94
CA LYS A 86 -4.58 10.62 4.75
C LYS A 86 -5.57 9.98 3.78
N LEU A 87 -5.45 8.67 3.52
CA LEU A 87 -6.36 7.90 2.68
C LEU A 87 -7.79 7.98 3.20
N ALA A 88 -8.00 7.75 4.50
CA ALA A 88 -9.32 7.86 5.12
C ALA A 88 -9.94 9.27 4.92
N ARG A 89 -9.16 10.33 5.10
CA ARG A 89 -9.63 11.72 4.84
C ARG A 89 -9.96 11.96 3.38
N GLN A 90 -9.13 11.46 2.45
CA GLN A 90 -9.36 11.58 1.02
C GLN A 90 -10.62 10.83 0.58
N ALA A 91 -10.82 9.61 1.08
CA ALA A 91 -12.03 8.82 0.81
C ALA A 91 -13.30 9.55 1.31
N GLY A 92 -13.25 10.12 2.52
CA GLY A 92 -14.33 10.95 3.06
C GLY A 92 -14.62 12.19 2.21
N ALA A 93 -13.57 12.90 1.77
CA ALA A 93 -13.72 14.07 0.90
C ALA A 93 -14.33 13.71 -0.47
N ILE A 94 -13.88 12.61 -1.08
CA ILE A 94 -14.42 12.10 -2.35
C ILE A 94 -15.91 11.76 -2.19
N ALA A 95 -16.27 11.02 -1.13
CA ALA A 95 -17.66 10.67 -0.86
C ALA A 95 -18.54 11.93 -0.67
N ALA A 96 -18.08 12.89 0.13
CA ALA A 96 -18.77 14.15 0.34
C ALA A 96 -18.95 14.96 -0.97
N HIS A 97 -17.93 14.98 -1.83
CA HIS A 97 -17.98 15.66 -3.13
C HIS A 97 -19.02 15.02 -4.06
N ARG A 98 -19.03 13.68 -4.15
CA ARG A 98 -20.03 12.95 -4.95
C ARG A 98 -21.46 13.22 -4.47
N VAL A 99 -21.69 13.22 -3.16
CA VAL A 99 -23.01 13.53 -2.58
C VAL A 99 -23.41 14.97 -2.89
N ARG A 100 -22.52 15.94 -2.67
CA ARG A 100 -22.80 17.37 -2.86
C ARG A 100 -23.18 17.71 -4.30
N TYR A 101 -22.49 17.12 -5.27
CA TYR A 101 -22.66 17.46 -6.68
C TYR A 101 -23.47 16.41 -7.47
N ARG A 102 -24.03 15.40 -6.78
CA ARG A 102 -24.75 14.26 -7.40
C ARG A 102 -23.98 13.60 -8.54
N VAL A 103 -22.64 13.66 -8.48
CA VAL A 103 -21.76 12.98 -9.43
C VAL A 103 -21.65 11.52 -8.98
N ASN A 104 -22.72 10.77 -9.21
CA ASN A 104 -22.69 9.31 -9.20
C ASN A 104 -22.72 8.90 -10.67
N GLU A 105 -21.56 8.60 -11.23
CA GLU A 105 -21.49 7.94 -12.53
C GLU A 105 -20.49 6.79 -12.40
N PRO A 106 -20.95 5.53 -12.35
CA PRO A 106 -20.08 4.44 -12.73
C PRO A 106 -19.78 4.62 -14.23
N ALA A 107 -18.51 4.74 -14.57
CA ALA A 107 -18.08 4.74 -15.95
C ALA A 107 -18.43 3.37 -16.57
N GLY A 108 -19.53 3.30 -17.30
CA GLY A 108 -19.87 2.14 -18.11
C GLY A 108 -21.34 1.79 -18.11
N GLU A 109 -22.12 2.46 -18.96
CA GLU A 109 -23.16 1.82 -19.77
C GLU A 109 -23.66 2.80 -20.83
N SER A 110 -22.87 2.94 -21.88
CA SER A 110 -23.41 3.26 -23.20
C SER A 110 -23.56 1.94 -23.93
N VAL A 111 -24.65 1.22 -23.66
CA VAL A 111 -25.08 0.11 -24.50
C VAL A 111 -25.80 0.72 -25.70
N SER A 112 -25.26 0.46 -26.90
CA SER A 112 -25.98 0.53 -28.18
C SER A 112 -26.40 -0.87 -28.59
#